data_AF-A0A9D7N0X3-F1
#
_entry.id   AF-A0A9D7N0X3-F1
#
_cell.length_a   1.000
_cell.length_b   1.000
_cell.length_c   1.000
_cell.angle_alpha   90.00
_cell.angle_beta   90.00
_cell.angle_gamma   90.00
#
_symmetry.space_group_name_H-M   'P 1'
#
loop_
_entity.id
_entity.type
_entity.pdbx_description
1 polymer ?
#
loop_
_entity_poly.entity_id
_entity_poly.type
_entity_poly.pdbx_seq_one_letter_code
_entity_poly.pdbx_strand_id
1 'polypeptide(L)'
;MAGKAVSLVMVGLSVCCAVAPAAARDHGGHGDRHFDRHGGRHGHSGVWRHGHHHGRLGWWWVAGGLWYLHPRPVYPYPDPYRPPVVVVEQPASPVVVQAPAVPAPVQYWYYCEAAQGYYPYVPACPTGWSKVPATPPGATP
;
A
#
# COMPACT_ATOMS: atom_id res chain seq x y z
N MET A 1 82.90 -55.54 -39.35
CA MET A 1 83.46 -55.23 -38.01
C MET A 1 83.23 -53.74 -37.78
N ALA A 2 82.06 -53.37 -37.26
CA ALA A 2 81.78 -53.04 -35.85
C ALA A 2 82.19 -51.60 -35.49
N GLY A 3 81.21 -50.75 -35.12
CA GLY A 3 81.51 -49.40 -34.62
C GLY A 3 80.34 -48.42 -34.53
N LYS A 4 79.31 -48.77 -33.75
CA LYS A 4 78.32 -47.93 -33.04
C LYS A 4 78.18 -46.43 -33.38
N ALA A 5 76.95 -46.00 -33.66
CA ALA A 5 76.41 -44.75 -33.13
C ALA A 5 74.93 -44.93 -32.75
N VAL A 6 74.68 -45.02 -31.45
CA VAL A 6 73.34 -44.96 -30.85
C VAL A 6 72.96 -43.48 -30.82
N SER A 7 71.83 -43.09 -31.41
CA SER A 7 71.23 -41.78 -31.17
C SER A 7 69.74 -41.91 -30.96
N LEU A 8 69.40 -41.82 -29.68
CA LEU A 8 68.19 -41.28 -29.06
C LEU A 8 66.90 -41.25 -29.90
N VAL A 9 66.01 -42.18 -29.55
CA VAL A 9 64.56 -42.07 -29.73
C VAL A 9 64.06 -40.84 -28.96
N MET A 10 63.69 -39.77 -29.67
CA MET A 10 62.86 -38.70 -29.11
C MET A 10 61.40 -39.06 -29.40
N VAL A 11 60.73 -39.58 -28.37
CA VAL A 11 59.28 -39.77 -28.30
C VAL A 11 58.62 -38.42 -28.51
N GLY A 12 58.10 -38.17 -29.72
CA GLY A 12 57.23 -37.04 -30.00
C GLY A 12 55.86 -37.30 -29.38
N LEU A 13 55.68 -36.85 -28.14
CA LEU A 13 54.40 -36.77 -27.46
C LEU A 13 53.50 -35.83 -28.28
N SER A 14 52.68 -36.40 -29.17
CA SER A 14 51.67 -35.67 -29.92
C SER A 14 50.64 -35.15 -28.93
N VAL A 15 50.83 -33.89 -28.52
CA VAL A 15 49.90 -33.16 -27.66
C VAL A 15 48.61 -33.00 -28.46
N CYS A 16 47.57 -33.71 -28.04
CA CYS A 16 46.19 -33.37 -28.36
C CYS A 16 45.92 -31.96 -27.84
N CYS A 17 46.14 -30.95 -28.69
CA CYS A 17 45.59 -29.63 -28.46
C CYS A 17 44.07 -29.76 -28.61
N ALA A 18 43.41 -30.03 -27.48
CA ALA A 18 41.98 -29.85 -27.33
C ALA A 18 41.65 -28.45 -27.85
N VAL A 19 40.82 -28.39 -28.89
CA VAL A 19 40.20 -27.15 -29.33
C VAL A 19 39.33 -26.70 -28.16
N ALA A 20 39.86 -25.77 -27.36
CA ALA A 20 39.09 -25.12 -26.33
C ALA A 20 37.87 -24.48 -27.02
N PRO A 21 36.64 -24.65 -26.50
CA PRO A 21 35.57 -23.81 -26.98
C PRO A 21 36.01 -22.38 -26.69
N ALA A 22 35.95 -21.53 -27.71
CA ALA A 22 35.95 -20.10 -27.50
C ALA A 22 34.78 -19.83 -26.56
N ALA A 23 35.07 -19.72 -25.25
CA ALA A 23 34.16 -19.09 -24.34
C ALA A 23 33.99 -17.69 -24.93
N ALA A 24 32.87 -17.51 -25.64
CA ALA A 24 32.41 -16.24 -26.11
C ALA A 24 32.49 -15.33 -24.89
N ARG A 25 33.52 -14.48 -24.86
CA ARG A 25 33.52 -13.33 -23.98
C ARG A 25 32.46 -12.46 -24.60
N ASP A 26 31.24 -12.69 -24.14
CA ASP A 26 30.11 -11.82 -24.38
C ASP A 26 30.60 -10.44 -23.93
N HIS A 27 30.96 -9.61 -24.91
CA HIS A 27 31.26 -8.21 -24.70
C HIS A 27 29.90 -7.56 -24.44
N GLY A 28 29.36 -7.82 -23.25
CA GLY A 28 28.16 -7.20 -22.73
C GLY A 28 28.39 -5.70 -22.72
N GLY A 29 27.70 -5.02 -23.63
CA GLY A 29 27.92 -3.62 -23.97
C GLY A 29 27.98 -2.71 -22.75
N HIS A 30 28.99 -1.83 -22.76
CA HIS A 30 29.08 -0.67 -21.89
C HIS A 30 27.95 0.30 -22.26
N GLY A 31 26.80 0.10 -21.64
CA GLY A 31 25.73 1.08 -21.56
C GLY A 31 25.92 1.95 -20.33
N ASP A 32 27.05 2.64 -20.22
CA ASP A 32 27.24 3.69 -19.22
C ASP A 32 26.35 4.87 -19.61
N ARG A 33 25.08 4.81 -19.21
CA ARG A 33 24.25 6.01 -19.21
C ARG A 33 24.79 6.91 -18.10
N HIS A 34 25.77 7.73 -18.46
CA HIS A 34 26.11 8.93 -17.72
C HIS A 34 24.85 9.82 -17.68
N PHE A 35 24.08 9.70 -16.61
CA PHE A 35 23.09 10.72 -16.28
C PHE A 35 23.85 11.84 -15.59
N ASP A 36 23.96 12.95 -16.32
CA ASP A 36 24.65 14.14 -15.88
C ASP A 36 24.15 14.64 -14.53
N ARG A 37 25.17 14.99 -13.76
CA ARG A 37 25.21 15.75 -12.52
C ARG A 37 24.32 16.99 -12.58
N HIS A 38 23.11 16.91 -12.04
CA HIS A 38 22.37 18.09 -11.57
C HIS A 38 21.57 17.78 -10.30
N GLY A 39 21.83 18.58 -9.25
CA GLY A 39 20.81 18.90 -8.25
C GLY A 39 20.93 18.24 -6.89
N GLY A 40 21.68 18.88 -5.98
CA GLY A 40 21.16 19.25 -4.67
C GLY A 40 20.77 18.15 -3.67
N ARG A 41 21.68 17.89 -2.71
CA ARG A 41 21.39 18.01 -1.27
C ARG A 41 20.12 17.34 -0.69
N HIS A 42 19.82 16.10 -1.08
CA HIS A 42 18.84 15.24 -0.39
C HIS A 42 19.50 13.88 -0.07
N GLY A 43 19.53 13.51 1.21
CA GLY A 43 20.54 12.62 1.83
C GLY A 43 20.44 11.12 1.56
N HIS A 44 20.07 10.65 0.37
CA HIS A 44 19.88 9.20 0.09
C HIS A 44 20.30 8.80 -1.34
N SER A 45 21.42 9.33 -1.85
CA SER A 45 21.85 9.11 -3.24
C SER A 45 22.50 7.73 -3.43
N GLY A 46 21.76 6.78 -3.99
CA GLY A 46 22.30 5.53 -4.52
C GLY A 46 22.35 5.52 -6.05
N VAL A 47 23.20 4.67 -6.63
CA VAL A 47 23.38 4.55 -8.09
C VAL A 47 22.77 3.26 -8.59
N TRP A 48 22.04 3.33 -9.71
CA TRP A 48 21.54 2.15 -10.41
C TRP A 48 22.60 1.56 -11.34
N ARG A 49 22.80 0.25 -11.25
CA ARG A 49 23.66 -0.54 -12.16
C ARG A 49 22.87 -1.73 -12.67
N HIS A 50 22.86 -1.95 -13.98
CA HIS A 50 22.33 -3.19 -14.53
C HIS A 50 23.47 -4.17 -14.75
N GLY A 51 23.37 -5.38 -14.23
CA GLY A 51 24.44 -6.35 -14.39
C GLY A 51 24.36 -7.51 -13.40
N HIS A 52 25.44 -8.29 -13.40
CA HIS A 52 25.56 -9.47 -12.57
C HIS A 52 26.28 -9.13 -11.25
N HIS A 53 25.67 -9.47 -10.12
CA HIS A 53 26.25 -9.30 -8.79
C HIS A 53 25.79 -10.46 -7.88
N HIS A 54 26.71 -11.08 -7.15
CA HIS A 54 26.46 -12.29 -6.34
C HIS A 54 25.63 -13.39 -7.03
N GLY A 55 25.97 -13.75 -8.27
CA GLY A 55 25.29 -14.84 -8.97
C GLY A 55 23.94 -14.46 -9.60
N ARG A 56 23.50 -13.20 -9.49
CA ARG A 56 22.19 -12.74 -9.96
C ARG A 56 22.33 -11.60 -10.97
N LEU A 57 21.67 -11.74 -12.12
CA LEU A 57 21.50 -10.66 -13.09
C LEU A 57 20.28 -9.83 -12.72
N GLY A 58 20.42 -8.51 -12.72
CA GLY A 58 19.29 -7.61 -12.49
C GLY A 58 19.69 -6.16 -12.35
N TRP A 59 18.76 -5.36 -11.83
CA TRP A 59 19.02 -3.97 -11.49
C TRP A 59 19.46 -3.88 -10.04
N TRP A 60 20.66 -3.35 -9.84
CA TRP A 60 21.28 -3.20 -8.54
C TRP A 60 21.28 -1.73 -8.16
N TRP A 61 20.64 -1.42 -7.05
CA TRP A 61 20.75 -0.12 -6.43
C TRP A 61 21.88 -0.17 -5.39
N VAL A 62 22.88 0.70 -5.54
CA VAL A 62 24.06 0.75 -4.67
C VAL A 62 23.96 1.99 -3.80
N ALA A 63 23.76 1.81 -2.50
CA ALA A 63 23.61 2.90 -1.54
C ALA A 63 24.25 2.53 -0.20
N GLY A 64 25.03 3.45 0.40
CA GLY A 64 25.68 3.22 1.69
C GLY A 64 26.65 2.02 1.72
N GLY A 65 27.21 1.62 0.56
CA GLY A 65 28.05 0.43 0.42
C GLY A 65 27.29 -0.90 0.29
N LEU A 66 25.96 -0.86 0.31
CA LEU A 66 25.08 -2.02 0.17
C LEU A 66 24.50 -2.14 -1.24
N TRP A 67 24.17 -3.37 -1.63
CA TRP A 67 23.64 -3.71 -2.95
C TRP A 67 22.24 -4.30 -2.82
N TYR A 68 21.26 -3.60 -3.39
CA TYR A 68 19.85 -3.98 -3.35
C TYR A 68 19.38 -4.44 -4.73
N LEU A 69 18.93 -5.69 -4.83
CA LEU A 69 18.41 -6.26 -6.07
C LEU A 69 16.98 -5.81 -6.30
N HIS A 70 16.71 -5.26 -7.48
CA HIS A 70 15.39 -4.95 -7.98
C HIS A 70 15.15 -5.52 -9.39
N PRO A 71 13.89 -5.80 -9.75
CA PRO A 71 13.53 -6.20 -11.12
C PRO A 71 13.73 -5.09 -12.16
N ARG A 72 13.64 -3.82 -11.75
CA ARG A 72 13.74 -2.62 -12.62
C ARG A 72 14.21 -1.41 -11.78
N PRO A 73 14.77 -0.35 -12.38
CA PRO A 73 15.07 0.86 -11.63
C PRO A 73 13.77 1.52 -11.16
N VAL A 74 13.77 2.03 -9.93
CA VAL A 74 12.61 2.66 -9.29
C VAL A 74 12.98 4.09 -8.89
N TYR A 75 12.06 5.03 -9.17
CA TYR A 75 12.16 6.44 -8.85
C TYR A 75 10.86 6.95 -8.21
N PRO A 76 10.89 7.88 -7.23
CA PRO A 76 12.10 8.43 -6.59
C PRO A 76 12.93 7.37 -5.87
N TYR A 77 14.21 7.65 -5.63
CA TYR A 77 15.14 6.67 -5.05
C TYR A 77 14.56 6.08 -3.74
N PRO A 78 14.57 4.74 -3.57
CA PRO A 78 14.18 4.13 -2.31
C PRO A 78 15.05 4.68 -1.17
N ASP A 79 14.44 5.05 -0.05
CA ASP A 79 15.17 5.46 1.15
C ASP A 79 15.32 4.25 2.10
N PRO A 80 16.52 3.67 2.24
CA PRO A 80 16.75 2.49 3.07
C PRO A 80 16.68 2.80 4.56
N TYR A 81 16.68 4.08 4.95
CA TYR A 81 16.54 4.51 6.34
C TYR A 81 15.09 4.87 6.69
N ARG A 82 14.18 4.87 5.72
CA ARG A 82 12.76 5.05 5.97
C ARG A 82 12.14 3.71 6.35
N PRO A 83 11.57 3.57 7.57
CA PRO A 83 10.90 2.34 7.95
C PRO A 83 9.70 2.08 7.01
N PRO A 84 9.40 0.81 6.70
CA PRO A 84 8.22 0.47 5.91
C PRO A 84 6.97 0.99 6.63
N VAL A 85 6.10 1.67 5.87
CA VAL A 85 4.82 2.13 6.39
C VAL A 85 3.95 0.91 6.61
N VAL A 86 3.69 0.57 7.87
CA VAL A 86 2.67 -0.43 8.22
C VAL A 86 1.32 0.26 8.08
N VAL A 87 0.57 -0.09 7.04
CA VAL A 87 -0.83 0.32 6.92
C VAL A 87 -1.60 -0.54 7.91
N VAL A 88 -1.96 0.04 9.06
CA VAL A 88 -2.92 -0.58 9.97
C VAL A 88 -4.29 -0.43 9.31
N GLU A 89 -4.89 -1.55 8.94
CA GLU A 89 -6.24 -1.58 8.38
C GLU A 89 -7.20 -1.07 9.46
N GLN A 90 -7.71 0.14 9.30
CA GLN A 90 -8.62 0.73 10.25
C GLN A 90 -9.97 0.01 10.14
N PRO A 91 -10.51 -0.56 11.23
CA PRO A 91 -11.81 -1.22 11.18
C PRO A 91 -12.87 -0.23 10.71
N ALA A 92 -13.70 -0.66 9.75
CA ALA A 92 -14.81 0.15 9.24
C ALA A 92 -15.70 0.59 10.40
N SER A 93 -16.09 1.87 10.40
CA SER A 93 -17.04 2.39 11.37
C SER A 93 -18.38 1.67 11.25
N PRO A 94 -19.04 1.34 12.38
CA PRO A 94 -20.35 0.72 12.33
C PRO A 94 -21.36 1.66 11.66
N VAL A 95 -22.07 1.16 10.66
CA VAL A 95 -23.17 1.86 10.01
C VAL A 95 -24.33 1.90 10.99
N VAL A 96 -24.69 3.11 11.47
CA VAL A 96 -25.89 3.31 12.28
C VAL A 96 -27.10 3.29 11.34
N VAL A 97 -27.86 2.21 11.37
CA VAL A 97 -29.17 2.16 10.71
C VAL A 97 -30.14 3.00 11.54
N GLN A 98 -30.64 4.10 10.97
CA GLN A 98 -31.67 4.91 11.61
C GLN A 98 -32.94 4.07 11.75
N ALA A 99 -33.37 3.84 12.99
CA ALA A 99 -34.65 3.20 13.26
C ALA A 99 -35.80 4.10 12.74
N PRO A 100 -36.93 3.51 12.30
CA PRO A 100 -38.09 4.29 11.92
C PRO A 100 -38.57 5.16 13.09
N ALA A 101 -38.93 6.41 12.82
CA ALA A 101 -39.50 7.30 13.82
C ALA A 101 -40.82 6.72 14.35
N VAL A 102 -40.93 6.54 15.66
CA VAL A 102 -42.17 6.13 16.32
C VAL A 102 -43.07 7.37 16.44
N PRO A 103 -44.35 7.32 16.02
CA PRO A 103 -45.28 8.42 16.20
C PRO A 103 -45.41 8.81 17.68
N ALA A 104 -45.38 10.11 17.97
CA ALA A 104 -45.57 10.61 19.32
C ALA A 104 -46.97 10.22 19.86
N PRO A 105 -47.10 9.89 21.16
CA PRO A 105 -48.40 9.60 21.75
C PRO A 105 -49.27 10.85 21.75
N VAL A 106 -50.48 10.75 21.20
CA VAL A 106 -51.48 11.83 21.25
C VAL A 106 -51.99 12.02 22.67
N GLN A 107 -51.82 13.23 23.21
CA GLN A 107 -52.36 13.63 24.51
C GLN A 107 -53.68 14.38 24.33
N TYR A 108 -54.59 14.22 25.30
CA TYR A 108 -55.91 14.83 25.28
C TYR A 108 -56.17 15.64 26.54
N TRP A 109 -56.91 16.73 26.39
CA TRP A 109 -57.50 17.49 27.48
C TRP A 109 -59.01 17.34 27.48
N TYR A 110 -59.60 17.60 28.64
CA TYR A 110 -61.03 17.62 28.83
C TYR A 110 -61.48 19.06 29.02
N TYR A 111 -62.29 19.55 28.08
CA TYR A 111 -62.85 20.89 28.07
C TYR A 111 -64.34 20.84 28.43
N CYS A 112 -64.76 21.75 29.30
CA CYS A 112 -66.15 21.94 29.66
C CYS A 112 -66.68 23.18 28.95
N GLU A 113 -67.66 23.03 28.05
CA GLU A 113 -68.23 24.17 27.33
C GLU A 113 -69.04 25.09 28.24
N ALA A 114 -69.80 24.52 29.19
CA ALA A 114 -70.65 25.30 30.10
C ALA A 114 -69.84 26.22 31.04
N ALA A 115 -68.64 25.80 31.46
CA ALA A 115 -67.75 26.58 32.32
C ALA A 115 -66.60 27.24 31.55
N GLN A 116 -66.54 27.04 30.23
CA GLN A 116 -65.48 27.49 29.33
C GLN A 116 -64.06 27.21 29.85
N GLY A 117 -63.82 26.03 30.43
CA GLY A 117 -62.58 25.72 31.13
C GLY A 117 -62.16 24.26 31.03
N TYR A 118 -60.93 23.98 31.45
CA TYR A 118 -60.32 22.65 31.37
C TYR A 118 -60.28 21.96 32.74
N TYR A 119 -60.31 20.63 32.75
CA TYR A 119 -59.95 19.84 33.93
C TYR A 119 -58.44 20.02 34.23
N PRO A 120 -57.99 20.15 35.49
CA PRO A 120 -58.75 20.06 36.75
C PRO A 120 -59.30 21.40 37.27
N TYR A 121 -59.12 22.51 36.55
CA TYR A 121 -59.55 23.85 36.97
C TYR A 121 -61.07 23.96 37.10
N VAL A 122 -61.80 23.22 36.27
CA VAL A 122 -63.24 22.99 36.44
C VAL A 122 -63.41 21.58 37.03
N PRO A 123 -63.86 21.42 38.29
CA PRO A 123 -63.92 20.10 38.93
C PRO A 123 -65.09 19.24 38.44
N ALA A 124 -66.17 19.85 37.93
CA ALA A 124 -67.34 19.15 37.42
C ALA A 124 -67.96 19.91 36.22
N CYS A 125 -68.40 19.17 35.20
CA CYS A 125 -69.04 19.75 34.01
C CYS A 125 -70.49 19.24 33.87
N PRO A 126 -71.52 20.11 34.00
CA PRO A 126 -72.93 19.71 33.92
C PRO A 126 -73.33 19.13 32.56
N THR A 127 -72.70 19.60 31.49
CA THR A 127 -72.93 19.16 30.10
C THR A 127 -72.09 17.96 29.69
N GLY A 128 -71.26 17.45 30.61
CA GLY A 128 -70.23 16.45 30.29
C GLY A 128 -68.98 17.07 29.66
N TRP A 129 -67.89 16.31 29.67
CA TRP A 129 -66.57 16.73 29.20
C TRP A 129 -66.37 16.47 27.70
N SER A 130 -65.88 17.47 26.98
CA SER A 130 -65.45 17.34 25.58
C SER A 130 -63.95 17.00 25.51
N LYS A 131 -63.58 16.00 24.71
CA LYS A 131 -62.18 15.58 24.54
C LYS A 131 -61.54 16.36 23.40
N VAL A 132 -60.53 17.16 23.70
CA VAL A 132 -59.78 17.95 22.71
C VAL A 132 -58.32 17.53 22.65
N PRO A 133 -57.67 17.55 21.47
CA PRO A 133 -56.24 17.30 21.35
C PRO A 133 -55.44 18.34 22.14
N ALA A 134 -54.40 17.90 22.86
CA ALA A 134 -53.46 18.79 23.53
C ALA A 134 -52.63 19.64 22.58
N THR A 135 -52.42 19.12 21.37
CA THR A 135 -51.58 19.74 20.36
C THR A 135 -52.49 20.37 19.30
N PRO A 136 -52.36 21.68 19.02
CA PRO A 136 -53.06 22.31 17.91
C PRO A 136 -52.69 21.64 16.57
N PRO A 137 -53.61 21.56 15.59
CA PRO A 137 -53.28 21.11 14.26
C PRO A 137 -52.17 22.00 13.67
N GLY A 138 -50.98 21.44 13.44
CA GLY A 138 -49.82 22.16 12.89
C GLY A 138 -48.71 22.47 13.89
N ALA A 139 -48.88 22.18 15.18
CA ALA A 139 -47.78 22.10 16.12
C ALA A 139 -47.12 20.72 16.01
N THR A 140 -46.31 20.52 14.98
CA THR A 140 -45.30 19.44 14.99
C THR A 140 -44.34 19.70 16.15
N PRO A 141 -43.98 18.67 16.96
CA PRO A 141 -42.96 18.81 17.99
C PRO A 141 -41.61 19.24 17.40
#